data_AF-A0A352T2N6-F1
#
_entry.id   AF-A0A352T2N6-F1
#
_cell.length_a   1.000
_cell.length_b   1.000
_cell.length_c   1.000
_cell.angle_alpha   90.00
_cell.angle_beta   90.00
_cell.angle_gamma   90.00
#
_symmetry.space_group_name_H-M   'P 1'
#
loop_
_entity.id
_entity.type
_entity.pdbx_description
1 polymer ?
#
loop_
_entity_poly.entity_id
_entity_poly.type
_entity_poly.pdbx_seq_one_letter_code
_entity_poly.pdbx_strand_id
1 'polypeptide(L)'
;MGKYHFIIIGSGWRSLYYVRIAKAMSDILCLDAMYCRTQEKADKMAEEFGIHTTTSIEECVGYKPDFAVVAVNKTSICDVSIEWMDRGITVLSETPAALDMDSLKKLYRYHMSDDKTDKKQVVAEQYRKYPYNKARIKLVNSGVLGDISCLNISLAHEYHGFSLIRAYLGIKPDENYTVSGKIYEFPTTQTLTRYDKFTDGRTAPKKRCVAAFEFESGKVAWYDFDSEQYRSPIRKNMIKVQGVRGELINDELYYLDDKNEGQYQKIVTDVNVTHTKDTNPNLSTVREIEKIMCGENVLYEPELGLRGLSEDETAIAALMMGTAKYSRGEAESPYSMEDAFADAYAAILLDEAVRTDNKISSCIENNR
;
A
#
# COMPACT_ATOMS: atom_id res chain seq x y z
N MET A 1 -20.60 20.39 2.36
CA MET A 1 -19.14 20.60 2.22
C MET A 1 -18.81 20.54 0.73
N GLY A 2 -17.88 21.38 0.26
CA GLY A 2 -17.39 21.29 -1.12
C GLY A 2 -16.59 19.99 -1.35
N LYS A 3 -16.36 19.65 -2.63
CA LYS A 3 -15.50 18.52 -3.01
C LYS A 3 -14.06 18.74 -2.52
N TYR A 4 -13.28 17.68 -2.43
CA TYR A 4 -11.84 17.77 -2.25
C TYR A 4 -11.16 17.90 -3.61
N HIS A 5 -10.33 18.93 -3.74
CA HIS A 5 -9.63 19.30 -4.96
C HIS A 5 -8.24 18.68 -4.97
N PHE A 6 -7.83 18.08 -6.08
CA PHE A 6 -6.52 17.48 -6.18
C PHE A 6 -5.96 17.51 -7.59
N ILE A 7 -4.64 17.44 -7.67
CA ILE A 7 -3.90 17.31 -8.92
C ILE A 7 -3.11 16.01 -8.94
N ILE A 8 -2.75 15.53 -10.13
CA ILE A 8 -1.88 14.36 -10.31
C ILE A 8 -0.58 14.78 -10.99
N ILE A 9 0.55 14.41 -10.39
CA ILE A 9 1.90 14.65 -10.91
C ILE A 9 2.44 13.34 -11.49
N GLY A 10 2.53 13.29 -12.81
CA GLY A 10 2.99 12.12 -13.54
C GLY A 10 1.87 11.35 -14.23
N SER A 11 2.17 10.89 -15.45
CA SER A 11 1.21 10.27 -16.37
C SER A 11 1.46 8.76 -16.55
N GLY A 12 2.04 8.10 -15.53
CA GLY A 12 2.37 6.68 -15.58
C GLY A 12 1.15 5.79 -15.31
N TRP A 13 1.28 4.48 -15.50
CA TRP A 13 0.20 3.50 -15.23
C TRP A 13 -0.50 3.69 -13.87
N ARG A 14 0.27 4.01 -12.83
CA ARG A 14 -0.28 4.17 -11.48
C ARG A 14 -1.18 5.41 -11.34
N SER A 15 -0.90 6.48 -12.08
CA SER A 15 -1.76 7.68 -12.13
C SER A 15 -3.20 7.37 -12.55
N LEU A 16 -3.40 6.33 -13.37
CA LEU A 16 -4.71 5.95 -13.89
C LEU A 16 -5.66 5.44 -12.79
N TYR A 17 -5.14 4.94 -11.66
CA TYR A 17 -5.96 4.53 -10.53
C TYR A 17 -6.67 5.75 -9.94
N TYR A 18 -5.93 6.83 -9.72
CA TYR A 18 -6.45 8.10 -9.22
C TYR A 18 -7.48 8.72 -10.17
N VAL A 19 -7.26 8.62 -11.48
CA VAL A 19 -8.25 9.06 -12.49
C VAL A 19 -9.56 8.27 -12.39
N ARG A 20 -9.48 6.94 -12.29
CA ARG A 20 -10.69 6.09 -12.15
C ARG A 20 -11.43 6.37 -10.85
N ILE A 21 -10.71 6.56 -9.74
CA ILE A 21 -11.28 6.94 -8.45
C ILE A 21 -11.99 8.30 -8.56
N ALA A 22 -11.37 9.30 -9.19
CA ALA A 22 -11.98 10.63 -9.37
C ALA A 22 -13.30 10.56 -10.15
N LYS A 23 -13.36 9.70 -11.18
CA LYS A 23 -14.59 9.48 -11.96
C LYS A 23 -15.67 8.77 -11.13
N ALA A 24 -15.30 7.70 -10.42
CA ALA A 24 -16.21 6.90 -9.60
C ALA A 24 -16.76 7.68 -8.37
N MET A 25 -15.98 8.64 -7.87
CA MET A 25 -16.29 9.44 -6.69
C MET A 25 -16.37 10.93 -7.02
N SER A 26 -16.90 11.27 -8.20
CA SER A 26 -16.96 12.65 -8.69
C SER A 26 -17.84 13.57 -7.85
N ASP A 27 -18.69 13.02 -6.97
CA ASP A 27 -19.44 13.74 -5.94
C ASP A 27 -18.57 14.20 -4.75
N ILE A 28 -17.38 13.62 -4.58
CA ILE A 28 -16.49 13.84 -3.43
C ILE A 28 -15.13 14.41 -3.85
N LEU A 29 -14.54 13.89 -4.93
CA LEU A 29 -13.21 14.23 -5.42
C LEU A 29 -13.30 15.02 -6.74
N CYS A 30 -12.52 16.08 -6.85
CA CYS A 30 -12.36 16.90 -8.04
C CYS A 30 -10.91 16.82 -8.50
N LEU A 31 -10.67 16.13 -9.62
CA LEU A 31 -9.37 16.16 -10.29
C LEU A 31 -9.28 17.46 -11.10
N ASP A 32 -8.50 18.43 -10.62
CA ASP A 32 -8.38 19.73 -11.28
C ASP A 32 -7.48 19.65 -12.51
N ALA A 33 -6.34 18.97 -12.41
CA ALA A 33 -5.42 18.75 -13.52
C ALA A 33 -4.51 17.54 -13.31
N MET A 34 -4.09 16.92 -14.41
CA MET A 34 -2.92 16.06 -14.45
C MET A 34 -1.74 16.81 -15.08
N TYR A 35 -0.67 16.99 -14.29
CA TYR A 35 0.59 17.55 -14.77
C TYR A 35 1.40 16.50 -15.54
N CYS A 36 1.75 16.85 -16.78
CA CYS A 36 2.55 16.08 -17.70
C CYS A 36 3.82 16.86 -18.08
N ARG A 37 4.95 16.16 -18.21
CA ARG A 37 6.24 16.80 -18.59
C ARG A 37 6.30 17.31 -20.03
N THR A 38 5.48 16.76 -20.92
CA THR A 38 5.50 17.08 -22.36
C THR A 38 4.08 17.27 -22.86
N GLN A 39 3.91 18.16 -23.83
CA GLN A 39 2.59 18.42 -24.43
C GLN A 39 2.01 17.16 -25.07
N GLU A 40 2.84 16.39 -25.79
CA GLU A 40 2.44 15.09 -26.38
C GLU A 40 1.79 14.14 -25.34
N LYS A 41 2.35 14.06 -24.13
CA LYS A 41 1.77 13.23 -23.06
C LYS A 41 0.50 13.86 -22.48
N ALA A 42 0.47 15.18 -22.35
CA ALA A 42 -0.71 15.90 -21.90
C ALA A 42 -1.89 15.65 -22.85
N ASP A 43 -1.68 15.84 -24.16
CA ASP A 43 -2.68 15.64 -25.20
C ASP A 43 -3.20 14.21 -25.21
N LYS A 44 -2.28 13.23 -25.18
CA LYS A 44 -2.64 11.81 -25.13
C LYS A 44 -3.52 11.47 -23.93
N MET A 45 -3.14 11.92 -22.74
CA MET A 45 -3.89 11.60 -21.51
C MET A 45 -5.24 12.32 -21.47
N ALA A 46 -5.32 13.54 -22.01
CA ALA A 46 -6.58 14.29 -22.13
C ALA A 46 -7.55 13.58 -23.08
N GLU A 47 -7.07 13.16 -24.25
CA GLU A 47 -7.88 12.44 -25.24
C GLU A 47 -8.34 11.07 -24.71
N GLU A 48 -7.41 10.26 -24.17
CA GLU A 48 -7.69 8.88 -23.77
C GLU A 48 -8.60 8.80 -22.54
N PHE A 49 -8.45 9.74 -21.59
CA PHE A 49 -9.16 9.69 -20.32
C PHE A 49 -10.19 10.80 -20.12
N GLY A 50 -10.32 11.77 -21.03
CA GLY A 50 -11.29 12.86 -20.92
C GLY A 50 -11.11 13.66 -19.64
N ILE A 51 -9.86 13.98 -19.30
CA ILE A 51 -9.48 14.77 -18.13
C ILE A 51 -8.72 16.02 -18.56
N HIS A 52 -8.69 17.03 -17.70
CA HIS A 52 -7.82 18.18 -17.90
C HIS A 52 -6.36 17.80 -17.65
N THR A 53 -5.47 18.20 -18.56
CA THR A 53 -4.03 17.97 -18.46
C THR A 53 -3.29 19.26 -18.77
N THR A 54 -2.11 19.41 -18.16
CA THR A 54 -1.30 20.61 -18.36
C THR A 54 0.19 20.29 -18.29
N THR A 55 0.99 21.18 -18.89
CA THR A 55 2.44 21.22 -18.75
C THR A 55 2.92 22.37 -17.87
N SER A 56 2.00 23.19 -17.34
CA SER A 56 2.32 24.33 -16.45
C SER A 56 2.20 23.94 -14.98
N ILE A 57 3.27 24.17 -14.24
CA ILE A 57 3.29 24.04 -12.78
C ILE A 57 2.49 25.17 -12.14
N GLU A 58 2.56 26.37 -12.70
CA GLU A 58 1.87 27.58 -12.20
C GLU A 58 0.36 27.39 -12.25
N GLU A 59 -0.14 26.76 -13.32
CA GLU A 59 -1.55 26.41 -13.43
C GLU A 59 -1.97 25.43 -12.33
N CYS A 60 -1.18 24.37 -12.11
CA CYS A 60 -1.42 23.37 -11.06
C CYS A 60 -1.47 24.01 -9.66
N VAL A 61 -0.54 24.93 -9.37
CA VAL A 61 -0.52 25.69 -8.10
C VAL A 61 -1.70 26.65 -8.01
N GLY A 62 -2.10 27.25 -9.14
CA GLY A 62 -3.22 28.19 -9.24
C GLY A 62 -4.57 27.61 -8.84
N TYR A 63 -4.77 26.29 -9.03
CA TYR A 63 -5.97 25.58 -8.55
C TYR A 63 -6.10 25.55 -7.02
N LYS A 64 -5.00 25.75 -6.28
CA LYS A 64 -4.94 25.61 -4.81
C LYS A 64 -5.54 24.26 -4.35
N PRO A 65 -5.01 23.13 -4.85
CA PRO A 65 -5.56 21.82 -4.53
C PRO A 65 -5.42 21.53 -3.03
N ASP A 66 -6.34 20.73 -2.49
CA ASP A 66 -6.18 20.17 -1.15
C ASP A 66 -4.94 19.27 -1.09
N PHE A 67 -4.62 18.53 -2.16
CA PHE A 67 -3.40 17.73 -2.21
C PHE A 67 -2.93 17.45 -3.64
N ALA A 68 -1.66 17.09 -3.79
CA ALA A 68 -1.07 16.59 -5.02
C ALA A 68 -0.75 15.09 -4.89
N VAL A 69 -1.19 14.29 -5.85
CA VAL A 69 -0.77 12.90 -5.98
C VAL A 69 0.54 12.85 -6.76
N VAL A 70 1.62 12.41 -6.13
CA VAL A 70 2.92 12.23 -6.81
C VAL A 70 3.06 10.79 -7.26
N ALA A 71 2.76 10.54 -8.55
CA ALA A 71 2.77 9.22 -9.19
C ALA A 71 3.84 9.15 -10.32
N VAL A 72 5.08 9.47 -9.94
CA VAL A 72 6.25 9.45 -10.84
C VAL A 72 7.05 8.14 -10.71
N ASN A 73 8.12 8.01 -11.50
CA ASN A 73 9.07 6.90 -11.33
C ASN A 73 9.68 6.91 -9.93
N LYS A 74 9.91 5.71 -9.37
CA LYS A 74 10.38 5.54 -8.00
C LYS A 74 11.67 6.32 -7.68
N THR A 75 12.59 6.47 -8.63
CA THR A 75 13.85 7.21 -8.43
C THR A 75 13.67 8.72 -8.30
N SER A 76 12.52 9.26 -8.70
CA SER A 76 12.23 10.70 -8.64
C SER A 76 11.21 11.04 -7.56
N ILE A 77 10.68 10.05 -6.85
CA ILE A 77 9.55 10.25 -5.94
C ILE A 77 9.89 11.14 -4.75
N CYS A 78 11.09 10.98 -4.17
CA CYS A 78 11.57 11.80 -3.06
C CYS A 78 11.73 13.27 -3.47
N ASP A 79 12.46 13.53 -4.56
CA ASP A 79 12.73 14.89 -5.03
C ASP A 79 11.46 15.62 -5.46
N VAL A 80 10.60 14.94 -6.23
CA VAL A 80 9.34 15.53 -6.68
C VAL A 80 8.40 15.78 -5.49
N SER A 81 8.35 14.88 -4.51
CA SER A 81 7.53 15.11 -3.30
C SER A 81 7.99 16.36 -2.53
N ILE A 82 9.30 16.53 -2.35
CA ILE A 82 9.87 17.73 -1.74
C ILE A 82 9.52 18.98 -2.56
N GLU A 83 9.65 18.91 -3.89
CA GLU A 83 9.32 20.02 -4.79
C GLU A 83 7.90 20.55 -4.59
N TRP A 84 6.91 19.65 -4.49
CA TRP A 84 5.51 20.04 -4.32
C TRP A 84 5.17 20.45 -2.90
N MET A 85 5.82 19.87 -1.89
CA MET A 85 5.71 20.34 -0.50
C MET A 85 6.30 21.74 -0.32
N ASP A 86 7.42 22.07 -0.95
CA ASP A 86 8.04 23.41 -0.93
C ASP A 86 7.13 24.50 -1.52
N ARG A 87 6.12 24.09 -2.30
CA ARG A 87 5.06 24.98 -2.83
C ARG A 87 3.86 25.12 -1.89
N GLY A 88 3.92 24.54 -0.69
CA GLY A 88 2.85 24.56 0.30
C GLY A 88 1.68 23.63 -0.02
N ILE A 89 1.90 22.60 -0.86
CA ILE A 89 0.86 21.63 -1.24
C ILE A 89 1.08 20.33 -0.46
N THR A 90 0.04 19.84 0.20
CA THR A 90 0.03 18.51 0.82
C THR A 90 0.28 17.44 -0.24
N VAL A 91 1.20 16.51 -0.01
CA VAL A 91 1.58 15.47 -0.97
C VAL A 91 1.04 14.10 -0.55
N LEU A 92 0.34 13.42 -1.46
CA LEU A 92 0.14 11.97 -1.43
C LEU A 92 1.13 11.34 -2.41
N SER A 93 2.27 10.88 -1.93
CA SER A 93 3.28 10.24 -2.79
C SER A 93 3.01 8.75 -2.93
N GLU A 94 3.18 8.21 -4.14
CA GLU A 94 3.25 6.76 -4.33
C GLU A 94 4.36 6.10 -3.50
N THR A 95 4.36 4.78 -3.48
CA THR A 95 5.35 4.00 -2.73
C THR A 95 6.62 3.70 -3.54
N PRO A 96 7.78 3.52 -2.87
CA PRO A 96 8.03 3.77 -1.44
C PRO A 96 8.37 5.23 -1.15
N ALA A 97 8.50 5.59 0.14
CA ALA A 97 8.98 6.91 0.57
C ALA A 97 10.39 7.23 0.01
N ALA A 98 11.28 6.24 0.03
CA ALA A 98 12.63 6.30 -0.51
C ALA A 98 13.07 4.90 -0.98
N LEU A 99 14.02 4.85 -1.92
CA LEU A 99 14.55 3.59 -2.48
C LEU A 99 15.91 3.18 -1.88
N ASP A 100 16.65 4.15 -1.37
CA ASP A 100 18.00 3.97 -0.88
C ASP A 100 18.23 4.82 0.35
N MET A 101 19.34 4.53 1.04
CA MET A 101 19.66 5.16 2.32
C MET A 101 19.86 6.68 2.20
N ASP A 102 20.41 7.14 1.07
CA ASP A 102 20.70 8.56 0.87
C ASP A 102 19.41 9.35 0.67
N SER A 103 18.50 8.84 -0.16
CA SER A 103 17.16 9.39 -0.37
C SER A 103 16.32 9.34 0.90
N LEU A 104 16.43 8.26 1.69
CA LEU A 104 15.74 8.11 2.97
C LEU A 104 16.24 9.15 3.98
N LYS A 105 17.56 9.26 4.16
CA LYS A 105 18.19 10.27 5.03
C LYS A 105 17.85 11.69 4.58
N LYS A 106 17.83 11.94 3.27
CA LYS A 106 17.42 13.24 2.71
C LYS A 106 15.99 13.58 3.11
N LEU A 107 15.05 12.67 2.85
CA LEU A 107 13.63 12.89 3.17
C LEU A 107 13.40 13.01 4.68
N TYR A 108 14.07 12.19 5.48
CA TYR A 108 14.03 12.26 6.94
C TYR A 108 14.50 13.63 7.44
N ARG A 109 15.67 14.11 6.99
CA ARG A 109 16.18 15.44 7.36
C ARG A 109 15.24 16.57 6.94
N TYR A 110 14.60 16.44 5.78
CA TYR A 110 13.63 17.43 5.31
C TYR A 110 12.41 17.54 6.25
N HIS A 111 11.88 16.41 6.71
CA HIS A 111 10.78 16.36 7.68
C HIS A 111 11.20 16.77 9.10
N MET A 112 12.45 16.53 9.49
CA MET A 112 12.97 16.87 10.83
C MET A 112 13.52 18.29 10.97
N SER A 113 13.68 19.05 9.88
CA SER A 113 14.24 20.40 9.97
C SER A 113 13.27 21.37 10.66
N ASP A 114 13.79 22.32 11.44
CA ASP A 114 13.02 23.33 12.21
C ASP A 114 12.18 24.30 11.36
N ASP A 115 12.26 24.21 10.02
CA ASP A 115 11.39 24.98 9.14
C ASP A 115 9.95 24.47 9.26
N LYS A 116 9.14 25.26 9.98
CA LYS A 116 7.73 25.04 10.32
C LYS A 116 6.77 25.18 9.14
N THR A 117 7.25 25.06 7.90
CA THR A 117 6.35 24.91 6.76
C THR A 117 5.46 23.70 7.01
N ASP A 118 4.17 23.80 6.66
CA ASP A 118 3.16 22.73 6.76
C ASP A 118 3.52 21.57 5.81
N LYS A 119 4.64 20.89 6.08
CA LYS A 119 5.19 19.76 5.31
C LYS A 119 4.32 18.53 5.51
N LYS A 120 3.17 18.54 4.84
CA LYS A 120 2.20 17.46 4.92
C LYS A 120 2.46 16.46 3.81
N GLN A 121 3.02 15.31 4.18
CA GLN A 121 3.16 14.17 3.27
C GLN A 121 2.41 12.96 3.82
N VAL A 122 1.83 12.21 2.90
CA VAL A 122 1.27 10.88 3.11
C VAL A 122 1.88 9.97 2.05
N VAL A 123 2.38 8.80 2.45
CA VAL A 123 2.79 7.77 1.49
C VAL A 123 1.61 6.84 1.23
N ALA A 124 1.36 6.54 -0.05
CA ALA A 124 0.21 5.78 -0.51
C ALA A 124 0.34 4.27 -0.23
N GLU A 125 0.67 3.89 1.00
CA GLU A 125 0.75 2.49 1.46
C GLU A 125 -0.65 1.92 1.64
N GLN A 126 -1.19 1.40 0.55
CA GLN A 126 -2.60 1.04 0.46
C GLN A 126 -2.93 -0.34 1.04
N TYR A 127 -1.94 -1.23 1.22
CA TYR A 127 -2.22 -2.62 1.58
C TYR A 127 -2.85 -2.75 2.98
N ARG A 128 -2.58 -1.83 3.91
CA ARG A 128 -3.28 -1.78 5.21
C ARG A 128 -4.75 -1.37 5.08
N LYS A 129 -5.12 -0.68 4.00
CA LYS A 129 -6.47 -0.20 3.72
C LYS A 129 -7.27 -1.13 2.80
N TYR A 130 -6.64 -2.17 2.22
CA TYR A 130 -7.36 -3.24 1.52
C TYR A 130 -8.43 -3.81 2.45
N PRO A 131 -9.70 -3.91 2.03
CA PRO A 131 -10.76 -4.40 2.91
C PRO A 131 -10.43 -5.75 3.57
N TYR A 132 -9.84 -6.71 2.85
CA TYR A 132 -9.44 -7.99 3.44
C TYR A 132 -8.40 -7.81 4.57
N ASN A 133 -7.36 -7.01 4.35
CA ASN A 133 -6.33 -6.77 5.36
C ASN A 133 -6.88 -5.95 6.52
N LYS A 134 -7.66 -4.90 6.24
CA LYS A 134 -8.31 -4.07 7.26
C LYS A 134 -9.21 -4.92 8.16
N ALA A 135 -9.99 -5.83 7.59
CA ALA A 135 -10.85 -6.76 8.32
C ALA A 135 -10.04 -7.72 9.21
N ARG A 136 -9.00 -8.37 8.66
CA ARG A 136 -8.16 -9.31 9.41
C ARG A 136 -7.33 -8.63 10.50
N ILE A 137 -6.76 -7.45 10.22
CA ILE A 137 -6.04 -6.64 11.22
C ILE A 137 -7.00 -6.21 12.34
N LYS A 138 -8.23 -5.77 12.01
CA LYS A 138 -9.26 -5.45 13.01
C LYS A 138 -9.58 -6.65 13.89
N LEU A 139 -9.69 -7.85 13.29
CA LEU A 139 -9.95 -9.09 14.04
C LEU A 139 -8.76 -9.44 14.95
N VAL A 140 -7.52 -9.38 14.47
CA VAL A 140 -6.32 -9.61 15.29
C VAL A 140 -6.24 -8.62 16.46
N ASN A 141 -6.48 -7.33 16.17
CA ASN A 141 -6.46 -6.26 17.18
C ASN A 141 -7.62 -6.32 18.19
N SER A 142 -8.64 -7.17 17.96
CA SER A 142 -9.70 -7.39 18.95
C SER A 142 -9.23 -8.17 20.18
N GLY A 143 -8.04 -8.78 20.12
CA GLY A 143 -7.51 -9.62 21.19
C GLY A 143 -7.99 -11.07 21.15
N VAL A 144 -8.77 -11.47 20.14
CA VAL A 144 -9.31 -12.84 20.01
C VAL A 144 -8.23 -13.94 20.01
N LEU A 145 -7.02 -13.60 19.53
CA LEU A 145 -5.87 -14.52 19.52
C LEU A 145 -4.94 -14.34 20.73
N GLY A 146 -5.27 -13.43 21.66
CA GLY A 146 -4.36 -12.98 22.72
C GLY A 146 -3.11 -12.28 22.17
N ASP A 147 -2.02 -12.32 22.91
CA ASP A 147 -0.74 -11.74 22.49
C ASP A 147 -0.18 -12.47 21.26
N ILE A 148 0.06 -11.72 20.19
CA ILE A 148 0.60 -12.24 18.92
C ILE A 148 2.11 -12.40 19.02
N SER A 149 2.62 -13.57 18.61
CA SER A 149 4.04 -13.91 18.66
C SER A 149 4.66 -14.15 17.28
N CYS A 150 3.88 -14.65 16.32
CA CYS A 150 4.40 -15.10 15.03
C CYS A 150 3.49 -14.75 13.86
N LEU A 151 4.10 -14.40 12.72
CA LEU A 151 3.43 -14.16 11.45
C LEU A 151 4.15 -14.93 10.33
N ASN A 152 3.41 -15.68 9.51
CA ASN A 152 3.87 -16.07 8.17
C ASN A 152 3.08 -15.26 7.15
N ILE A 153 3.78 -14.60 6.23
CA ILE A 153 3.14 -13.73 5.24
C ILE A 153 3.72 -13.91 3.85
N SER A 154 2.82 -14.15 2.92
CA SER A 154 3.05 -14.10 1.48
C SER A 154 1.93 -13.29 0.85
N LEU A 155 2.14 -11.99 0.67
CA LEU A 155 1.05 -11.10 0.27
C LEU A 155 1.51 -9.94 -0.61
N ALA A 156 2.56 -9.23 -0.19
CA ALA A 156 3.05 -8.04 -0.87
C ALA A 156 4.57 -7.96 -0.79
N HIS A 157 5.19 -7.28 -1.75
CA HIS A 157 6.64 -7.13 -1.83
C HIS A 157 7.19 -6.18 -0.76
N GLU A 158 8.43 -6.39 -0.34
CA GLU A 158 9.33 -5.42 0.30
C GLU A 158 8.64 -4.55 1.37
N TYR A 159 8.59 -3.23 1.18
CA TYR A 159 8.00 -2.26 2.10
C TYR A 159 6.50 -2.47 2.34
N HIS A 160 5.73 -2.93 1.34
CA HIS A 160 4.32 -3.29 1.55
C HIS A 160 4.20 -4.51 2.47
N GLY A 161 5.08 -5.50 2.25
CA GLY A 161 5.18 -6.68 3.10
C GLY A 161 5.52 -6.31 4.54
N PHE A 162 6.54 -5.46 4.74
CA PHE A 162 6.94 -5.01 6.07
C PHE A 162 5.87 -4.14 6.75
N SER A 163 5.20 -3.27 5.99
CA SER A 163 4.06 -2.49 6.47
C SER A 163 2.97 -3.40 7.04
N LEU A 164 2.64 -4.49 6.35
CA LEU A 164 1.69 -5.48 6.84
C LEU A 164 2.22 -6.27 8.04
N ILE A 165 3.50 -6.67 8.02
CA ILE A 165 4.15 -7.34 9.16
C ILE A 165 3.94 -6.53 10.44
N ARG A 166 4.27 -5.23 10.39
CA ARG A 166 4.11 -4.36 11.56
C ARG A 166 2.66 -4.24 11.99
N ALA A 167 1.73 -4.12 11.04
CA ALA A 167 0.31 -3.99 11.34
C ALA A 167 -0.29 -5.24 12.01
N TYR A 168 0.10 -6.44 11.58
CA TYR A 168 -0.41 -7.70 12.16
C TYR A 168 0.25 -8.06 13.49
N LEU A 169 1.56 -7.79 13.63
CA LEU A 169 2.29 -8.07 14.86
C LEU A 169 2.15 -6.98 15.91
N GLY A 170 1.61 -5.81 15.57
CA GLY A 170 1.55 -4.64 16.45
C GLY A 170 2.94 -4.08 16.77
N ILE A 171 3.83 -4.05 15.78
CA ILE A 171 5.19 -3.52 15.89
C ILE A 171 5.18 -2.02 15.61
N LYS A 172 5.84 -1.25 16.48
CA LYS A 172 5.96 0.20 16.32
C LYS A 172 7.07 0.56 15.33
N PRO A 173 7.01 1.73 14.67
CA PRO A 173 8.05 2.16 13.72
C PRO A 173 9.48 2.24 14.31
N ASP A 174 9.60 2.44 15.62
CA ASP A 174 10.86 2.63 16.36
C ASP A 174 11.41 1.33 16.99
N GLU A 175 10.71 0.21 16.86
CA GLU A 175 11.15 -1.08 17.41
C GLU A 175 12.25 -1.69 16.53
N ASN A 176 13.39 -2.05 17.13
CA ASN A 176 14.46 -2.67 16.38
C ASN A 176 14.16 -4.14 16.05
N TYR A 177 14.81 -4.60 14.99
CA TYR A 177 14.76 -5.96 14.52
C TYR A 177 16.07 -6.35 13.85
N THR A 178 16.20 -7.64 13.61
CA THR A 178 17.20 -8.18 12.68
C THR A 178 16.50 -8.82 11.51
N VAL A 179 17.09 -8.71 10.32
CA VAL A 179 16.59 -9.31 9.09
C VAL A 179 17.65 -10.19 8.46
N SER A 180 17.25 -11.39 8.06
CA SER A 180 18.04 -12.28 7.20
C SER A 180 17.15 -12.82 6.10
N GLY A 181 17.68 -13.03 4.91
CA GLY A 181 16.86 -13.47 3.79
C GLY A 181 17.67 -13.94 2.60
N LYS A 182 16.96 -14.59 1.66
CA LYS A 182 17.53 -15.15 0.45
C LYS A 182 16.58 -15.00 -0.73
N ILE A 183 17.14 -14.77 -1.91
CA ILE A 183 16.40 -14.87 -3.17
C ILE A 183 16.63 -16.25 -3.77
N TYR A 184 15.52 -16.89 -4.13
CA TYR A 184 15.48 -18.08 -4.96
C TYR A 184 14.89 -17.74 -6.32
N GLU A 185 15.12 -18.61 -7.28
CA GLU A 185 14.54 -18.51 -8.62
C GLU A 185 13.91 -19.83 -9.01
N PHE A 186 12.64 -19.80 -9.41
CA PHE A 186 11.89 -20.98 -9.80
C PHE A 186 11.22 -20.77 -11.17
N PRO A 187 11.23 -21.77 -12.07
CA PRO A 187 10.46 -21.68 -13.31
C PRO A 187 8.96 -21.65 -12.97
N THR A 188 8.26 -20.64 -13.49
CA THR A 188 6.82 -20.48 -13.30
C THR A 188 6.15 -20.08 -14.62
N THR A 189 5.01 -20.68 -14.92
CA THR A 189 4.20 -20.31 -16.09
C THR A 189 3.68 -18.89 -15.94
N GLN A 190 3.91 -18.07 -16.96
CA GLN A 190 3.39 -16.71 -17.00
C GLN A 190 1.91 -16.74 -17.39
N THR A 191 1.10 -15.96 -16.68
CA THR A 191 -0.37 -16.01 -16.85
C THR A 191 -0.96 -14.63 -17.09
N LEU A 192 -0.53 -13.63 -16.32
CA LEU A 192 -1.10 -12.29 -16.38
C LEU A 192 -0.05 -11.24 -16.02
N THR A 193 0.11 -10.24 -16.87
CA THR A 193 0.89 -9.03 -16.59
C THR A 193 -0.04 -7.86 -16.29
N ARG A 194 0.51 -6.65 -16.17
CA ARG A 194 -0.30 -5.42 -16.07
C ARG A 194 -1.14 -5.14 -17.32
N TYR A 195 -0.77 -5.70 -18.47
CA TYR A 195 -1.36 -5.37 -19.76
C TYR A 195 -1.89 -6.60 -20.49
N ASP A 196 -1.25 -7.75 -20.33
CA ASP A 196 -1.46 -8.91 -21.19
C ASP A 196 -1.84 -10.14 -20.39
N LYS A 197 -2.68 -10.98 -20.99
CA LYS A 197 -2.98 -12.34 -20.54
C LYS A 197 -2.26 -13.33 -21.44
N PHE A 198 -1.56 -14.29 -20.86
CA PHE A 198 -0.88 -15.36 -21.59
C PHE A 198 -1.60 -16.69 -21.41
N THR A 199 -1.72 -17.45 -22.50
CA THR A 199 -2.36 -18.78 -22.53
C THR A 199 -1.55 -19.82 -23.29
N ASP A 200 -0.33 -19.47 -23.72
CA ASP A 200 0.55 -20.33 -24.51
C ASP A 200 1.47 -21.22 -23.66
N GLY A 201 1.36 -21.14 -22.32
CA GLY A 201 2.11 -21.97 -21.40
C GLY A 201 3.58 -21.58 -21.23
N ARG A 202 4.01 -20.41 -21.74
CA ARG A 202 5.41 -19.96 -21.59
C ARG A 202 5.82 -19.91 -20.12
N THR A 203 7.02 -20.38 -19.83
CA THR A 203 7.61 -20.33 -18.49
C THR A 203 8.72 -19.30 -18.45
N ALA A 204 8.91 -18.69 -17.28
CA ALA A 204 10.02 -17.79 -17.02
C ALA A 204 10.57 -18.05 -15.62
N PRO A 205 11.87 -17.83 -15.39
CA PRO A 205 12.40 -17.76 -14.04
C PRO A 205 11.73 -16.64 -13.26
N LYS A 206 11.19 -16.95 -12.08
CA LYS A 206 10.57 -15.98 -11.16
C LYS A 206 11.30 -15.98 -9.85
N LYS A 207 11.61 -14.76 -9.39
CA LYS A 207 12.29 -14.53 -8.12
C LYS A 207 11.31 -14.72 -6.98
N ARG A 208 11.76 -15.42 -5.94
CA ARG A 208 11.05 -15.56 -4.66
C ARG A 208 11.98 -15.11 -3.55
N CYS A 209 11.59 -14.10 -2.80
CA CYS A 209 12.33 -13.62 -1.65
C CYS A 209 11.75 -14.25 -0.39
N VAL A 210 12.58 -14.94 0.39
CA VAL A 210 12.21 -15.49 1.69
C VAL A 210 13.08 -14.84 2.75
N ALA A 211 12.48 -14.36 3.83
CA ALA A 211 13.19 -13.68 4.91
C ALA A 211 12.58 -13.94 6.29
N ALA A 212 13.40 -13.76 7.31
CA ALA A 212 12.98 -13.75 8.71
C ALA A 212 13.26 -12.36 9.29
N PHE A 213 12.22 -11.75 9.88
CA PHE A 213 12.33 -10.54 10.70
C PHE A 213 12.14 -10.95 12.16
N GLU A 214 13.16 -10.73 12.99
CA GLU A 214 13.15 -11.04 14.42
C GLU A 214 13.21 -9.72 15.20
N PHE A 215 12.13 -9.40 15.91
CA PHE A 215 11.96 -8.12 16.62
C PHE A 215 12.46 -8.20 18.06
N GLU A 216 12.86 -7.06 18.65
CA GLU A 216 13.31 -6.99 20.05
C GLU A 216 12.26 -7.47 21.06
N SER A 217 10.95 -7.31 20.74
CA SER A 217 9.87 -7.88 21.55
C SER A 217 9.83 -9.41 21.60
N GLY A 218 10.68 -10.10 20.82
CA GLY A 218 10.67 -11.55 20.65
C GLY A 218 9.65 -12.05 19.64
N LYS A 219 8.90 -11.14 19.00
CA LYS A 219 8.00 -11.47 17.88
C LYS A 219 8.81 -11.80 16.63
N VAL A 220 8.27 -12.66 15.77
CA VAL A 220 8.94 -13.09 14.53
C VAL A 220 7.99 -13.04 13.35
N ALA A 221 8.47 -12.57 12.20
CA ALA A 221 7.78 -12.68 10.92
C ALA A 221 8.59 -13.48 9.89
N TRP A 222 7.95 -14.48 9.30
CA TRP A 222 8.41 -15.23 8.15
C TRP A 222 7.80 -14.63 6.89
N TYR A 223 8.63 -13.94 6.13
CA TYR A 223 8.26 -13.25 4.91
C TYR A 223 8.57 -14.11 3.68
N ASP A 224 7.64 -14.20 2.74
CA ASP A 224 7.77 -15.01 1.54
C ASP A 224 7.02 -14.39 0.35
N PHE A 225 7.72 -13.83 -0.63
CA PHE A 225 7.09 -13.18 -1.77
C PHE A 225 7.61 -13.68 -3.11
N ASP A 226 6.69 -14.16 -3.96
CA ASP A 226 6.94 -14.57 -5.36
C ASP A 226 6.60 -13.42 -6.31
N SER A 227 7.51 -13.05 -7.21
CA SER A 227 7.31 -11.93 -8.14
C SER A 227 6.15 -12.13 -9.13
N GLU A 228 5.66 -13.35 -9.32
CA GLU A 228 4.49 -13.66 -10.14
C GLU A 228 3.14 -13.51 -9.38
N GLN A 229 3.16 -13.22 -8.08
CA GLN A 229 2.01 -13.38 -7.19
C GLN A 229 0.81 -12.45 -7.46
N TYR A 230 1.02 -11.15 -7.70
CA TYR A 230 -0.09 -10.16 -7.65
C TYR A 230 -1.25 -10.38 -8.62
N ARG A 231 -1.02 -11.03 -9.75
CA ARG A 231 -2.00 -11.18 -10.85
C ARG A 231 -2.17 -12.62 -11.28
N SER A 232 -1.44 -13.53 -10.65
CA SER A 232 -1.42 -14.91 -11.06
C SER A 232 -2.66 -15.64 -10.53
N PRO A 233 -3.37 -16.40 -11.39
CA PRO A 233 -4.41 -17.30 -10.94
C PRO A 233 -3.82 -18.53 -10.23
N ILE A 234 -2.52 -18.80 -10.38
CA ILE A 234 -1.83 -20.01 -9.88
C ILE A 234 -0.85 -19.73 -8.72
N ARG A 235 -0.65 -18.47 -8.33
CA ARG A 235 0.09 -18.06 -7.14
C ARG A 235 -0.85 -17.25 -6.25
N LYS A 236 -1.12 -17.73 -5.05
CA LYS A 236 -2.07 -17.11 -4.12
C LYS A 236 -1.35 -16.56 -2.90
N ASN A 237 -1.96 -15.54 -2.33
CA ASN A 237 -1.50 -14.98 -1.07
C ASN A 237 -1.79 -15.95 0.07
N MET A 238 -0.93 -15.92 1.09
CA MET A 238 -1.07 -16.68 2.31
C MET A 238 -0.75 -15.78 3.50
N ILE A 239 -1.53 -15.91 4.56
CA ILE A 239 -1.24 -15.30 5.84
C ILE A 239 -1.55 -16.29 6.96
N LYS A 240 -0.65 -16.35 7.94
CA LYS A 240 -0.85 -17.07 9.19
C LYS A 240 -0.42 -16.19 10.35
N VAL A 241 -1.34 -15.84 11.23
CA VAL A 241 -1.08 -15.04 12.44
C VAL A 241 -1.28 -15.94 13.66
N GLN A 242 -0.32 -15.98 14.58
CA GLN A 242 -0.38 -16.86 15.74
C GLN A 242 -0.21 -16.07 17.03
N GLY A 243 -1.11 -16.28 17.98
CA GLY A 243 -1.04 -15.75 19.32
C GLY A 243 -1.28 -16.83 20.37
N VAL A 244 -1.15 -16.46 21.64
CA VAL A 244 -1.23 -17.42 22.76
C VAL A 244 -2.61 -18.10 22.89
N ARG A 245 -3.68 -17.52 22.32
CA ARG A 245 -5.05 -18.05 22.39
C ARG A 245 -5.58 -18.62 21.07
N GLY A 246 -4.76 -18.69 20.01
CA GLY A 246 -5.21 -19.23 18.74
C GLY A 246 -4.39 -18.80 17.53
N GLU A 247 -4.93 -19.06 16.35
CA GLU A 247 -4.35 -18.64 15.08
C GLU A 247 -5.39 -18.28 14.02
N LEU A 248 -5.02 -17.35 13.14
CA LEU A 248 -5.75 -17.00 11.92
C LEU A 248 -4.95 -17.49 10.71
N ILE A 249 -5.53 -18.37 9.90
CA ILE A 249 -4.94 -18.89 8.67
C ILE A 249 -5.82 -18.45 7.50
N ASN A 250 -5.35 -17.46 6.74
CA ASN A 250 -6.12 -16.81 5.68
C ASN A 250 -7.48 -16.28 6.17
N ASP A 251 -8.53 -17.07 5.98
CA ASP A 251 -9.91 -16.75 6.33
C ASP A 251 -10.46 -17.70 7.41
N GLU A 252 -9.60 -18.50 8.04
CA GLU A 252 -9.97 -19.46 9.07
C GLU A 252 -9.41 -19.05 10.42
N LEU A 253 -10.30 -18.80 11.38
CA LEU A 253 -9.98 -18.42 12.74
C LEU A 253 -10.18 -19.62 13.67
N TYR A 254 -9.13 -19.97 14.41
CA TYR A 254 -9.15 -20.97 15.48
C TYR A 254 -8.76 -20.26 16.78
N TYR A 255 -9.61 -20.28 17.80
CA TYR A 255 -9.38 -19.50 19.01
C TYR A 255 -10.02 -20.13 20.25
N LEU A 256 -9.62 -19.67 21.43
CA LEU A 256 -10.23 -20.05 22.70
C LEU A 256 -11.27 -19.02 23.14
N ASP A 257 -12.47 -19.47 23.50
CA ASP A 257 -13.47 -18.62 24.15
C ASP A 257 -13.13 -18.33 25.64
N ASP A 258 -14.01 -17.61 26.33
CA ASP A 258 -13.83 -17.22 27.73
C ASP A 258 -13.75 -18.41 28.70
N LYS A 259 -14.21 -19.60 28.28
CA LYS A 259 -14.12 -20.86 29.04
C LYS A 259 -12.90 -21.70 28.66
N ASN A 260 -12.07 -21.20 27.74
CA ASN A 260 -10.95 -21.91 27.12
C ASN A 260 -11.38 -23.15 26.31
N GLU A 261 -12.59 -23.13 25.76
CA GLU A 261 -13.02 -24.12 24.78
C GLU A 261 -12.60 -23.69 23.38
N GLY A 262 -12.15 -24.65 22.57
CA GLY A 262 -11.70 -24.41 21.21
C GLY A 262 -12.87 -24.08 20.28
N GLN A 263 -12.79 -22.93 19.63
CA GLN A 263 -13.77 -22.41 18.68
C GLN A 263 -13.17 -22.29 17.28
N TYR A 264 -14.05 -22.37 16.29
CA TYR A 264 -13.72 -22.17 14.87
C TYR A 264 -14.69 -21.17 14.25
N GLN A 265 -14.16 -20.25 13.47
CA GLN A 265 -14.97 -19.35 12.67
C GLN A 265 -14.32 -19.10 11.31
N LYS A 266 -15.12 -19.07 10.26
CA LYS A 266 -14.68 -18.66 8.92
C LYS A 266 -15.02 -17.20 8.65
N ILE A 267 -14.07 -16.47 8.08
CA ILE A 267 -14.28 -15.15 7.50
C ILE A 267 -14.97 -15.34 6.14
N VAL A 268 -16.11 -14.67 5.96
CA VAL A 268 -16.90 -14.69 4.73
C VAL A 268 -16.86 -13.31 4.11
N THR A 269 -16.68 -13.25 2.79
CA THR A 269 -16.63 -11.99 2.04
C THR A 269 -17.63 -12.00 0.92
N ASP A 270 -18.53 -11.04 0.96
CA ASP A 270 -19.51 -10.77 -0.08
C ASP A 270 -18.91 -9.77 -1.08
N VAL A 271 -19.06 -10.08 -2.37
CA VAL A 271 -18.46 -9.30 -3.46
C VAL A 271 -19.48 -9.00 -4.53
N ASN A 272 -19.52 -7.74 -4.96
CA ASN A 272 -20.19 -7.33 -6.17
C ASN A 272 -19.24 -7.50 -7.35
N VAL A 273 -19.66 -8.24 -8.38
CA VAL A 273 -18.84 -8.50 -9.57
C VAL A 273 -19.45 -7.78 -10.76
N THR A 274 -18.70 -6.82 -11.30
CA THR A 274 -19.10 -6.05 -12.48
C THR A 274 -18.16 -6.35 -13.64
N HIS A 275 -18.71 -6.68 -14.81
CA HIS A 275 -17.96 -6.81 -16.05
C HIS A 275 -17.86 -5.46 -16.76
N THR A 276 -16.65 -5.08 -17.17
CA THR A 276 -16.40 -3.83 -17.88
C THR A 276 -16.18 -4.08 -19.37
N LYS A 277 -16.17 -3.01 -20.15
CA LYS A 277 -15.78 -3.06 -21.58
C LYS A 277 -14.28 -2.81 -21.79
N ASP A 278 -13.50 -2.79 -20.71
CA ASP A 278 -12.06 -2.51 -20.77
C ASP A 278 -11.32 -3.68 -21.43
N THR A 279 -10.42 -3.36 -22.35
CA THR A 279 -9.62 -4.35 -23.07
C THR A 279 -8.47 -4.89 -22.23
N ASN A 280 -8.08 -4.18 -21.16
CA ASN A 280 -7.10 -4.67 -20.21
C ASN A 280 -7.72 -5.83 -19.40
N PRO A 281 -7.12 -7.03 -19.43
CA PRO A 281 -7.66 -8.19 -18.73
C PRO A 281 -7.79 -7.97 -17.21
N ASN A 282 -6.95 -7.11 -16.61
CA ASN A 282 -7.01 -6.78 -15.19
C ASN A 282 -8.18 -5.84 -14.82
N LEU A 283 -8.78 -5.16 -15.80
CA LEU A 283 -9.88 -4.22 -15.62
C LEU A 283 -11.20 -4.75 -16.20
N SER A 284 -11.15 -5.84 -16.97
CA SER A 284 -12.32 -6.51 -17.57
C SER A 284 -13.39 -6.94 -16.56
N THR A 285 -13.00 -7.15 -15.31
CA THR A 285 -13.89 -7.50 -14.20
C THR A 285 -13.45 -6.75 -12.95
N VAL A 286 -14.37 -5.99 -12.36
CA VAL A 286 -14.20 -5.35 -11.06
C VAL A 286 -14.87 -6.22 -10.01
N ARG A 287 -14.11 -6.60 -8.98
CA ARG A 287 -14.61 -7.28 -7.78
C ARG A 287 -14.57 -6.27 -6.65
N GLU A 288 -15.72 -5.72 -6.33
CA GLU A 288 -15.88 -4.75 -5.25
C GLU A 288 -16.37 -5.47 -3.99
N ILE A 289 -15.76 -5.17 -2.84
CA ILE A 289 -16.08 -5.85 -1.59
C ILE A 289 -17.26 -5.14 -0.93
N GLU A 290 -18.38 -5.84 -0.81
CA GLU A 290 -19.60 -5.32 -0.18
C GLU A 290 -19.52 -5.43 1.33
N LYS A 291 -19.05 -6.58 1.81
CA LYS A 291 -19.06 -6.89 3.24
C LYS A 291 -18.06 -7.99 3.57
N ILE A 292 -17.42 -7.89 4.73
CA ILE A 292 -16.60 -8.96 5.32
C ILE A 292 -17.11 -9.24 6.73
N MET A 293 -17.40 -10.50 7.02
CA MET A 293 -17.93 -10.95 8.31
C MET A 293 -17.10 -12.09 8.90
N CYS A 294 -17.11 -12.20 10.23
CA CYS A 294 -16.61 -13.34 10.98
C CYS A 294 -17.63 -13.70 12.06
N GLY A 295 -18.41 -14.76 11.83
CA GLY A 295 -19.62 -15.03 12.62
C GLY A 295 -20.63 -13.90 12.43
N GLU A 296 -21.15 -13.36 13.52
CA GLU A 296 -22.07 -12.22 13.50
C GLU A 296 -21.34 -10.86 13.40
N ASN A 297 -20.02 -10.84 13.50
CA ASN A 297 -19.24 -9.61 13.52
C ASN A 297 -18.98 -9.09 12.11
N VAL A 298 -19.45 -7.87 11.84
CA VAL A 298 -19.09 -7.13 10.63
C VAL A 298 -17.69 -6.53 10.79
N LEU A 299 -16.74 -7.08 10.04
CA LEU A 299 -15.34 -6.64 10.05
C LEU A 299 -15.13 -5.45 9.12
N TYR A 300 -15.81 -5.44 7.97
CA TYR A 300 -15.71 -4.37 6.98
C TYR A 300 -17.03 -4.20 6.20
N GLU A 301 -17.41 -2.95 5.96
CA GLU A 301 -18.39 -2.49 4.99
C GLU A 301 -17.89 -1.15 4.40
N PRO A 302 -18.13 -0.85 3.11
CA PRO A 302 -17.71 0.40 2.49
C PRO A 302 -18.53 1.58 3.03
N GLU A 303 -17.87 2.51 3.71
CA GLU A 303 -18.51 3.67 4.36
C GLU A 303 -19.29 4.58 3.40
N LEU A 304 -18.92 4.60 2.12
CA LEU A 304 -19.51 5.45 1.08
C LEU A 304 -20.33 4.66 0.06
N GLY A 305 -20.72 3.43 0.41
CA GLY A 305 -21.38 2.49 -0.48
C GLY A 305 -20.48 1.99 -1.60
N LEU A 306 -21.07 1.21 -2.50
CA LEU A 306 -20.40 0.67 -3.68
C LEU A 306 -20.19 1.78 -4.72
N ARG A 307 -18.96 1.88 -5.23
CA ARG A 307 -18.48 2.87 -6.20
C ARG A 307 -17.98 2.23 -7.50
N GLY A 308 -18.08 0.91 -7.66
CA GLY A 308 -17.55 0.19 -8.79
C GLY A 308 -16.02 0.20 -8.81
N LEU A 309 -15.39 0.25 -7.64
CA LEU A 309 -13.94 0.28 -7.48
C LEU A 309 -13.42 -1.11 -7.11
N SER A 310 -12.24 -1.46 -7.63
CA SER A 310 -11.51 -2.65 -7.14
C SER A 310 -11.07 -2.47 -5.69
N GLU A 311 -10.64 -3.55 -5.04
CA GLU A 311 -10.06 -3.49 -3.68
C GLU A 311 -8.87 -2.50 -3.60
N ASP A 312 -7.97 -2.52 -4.59
CA ASP A 312 -6.82 -1.60 -4.64
C ASP A 312 -7.28 -0.14 -4.74
N GLU A 313 -8.24 0.14 -5.62
CA GLU A 313 -8.78 1.50 -5.79
C GLU A 313 -9.59 1.97 -4.59
N THR A 314 -10.32 1.08 -3.92
CA THR A 314 -11.05 1.37 -2.68
C THR A 314 -10.07 1.79 -1.57
N ALA A 315 -8.95 1.07 -1.45
CA ALA A 315 -7.91 1.38 -0.49
C ALA A 315 -7.20 2.72 -0.79
N ILE A 316 -6.90 2.98 -2.06
CA ILE A 316 -6.33 4.27 -2.50
C ILE A 316 -7.31 5.42 -2.27
N ALA A 317 -8.60 5.23 -2.58
CA ALA A 317 -9.63 6.24 -2.35
C ALA A 317 -9.74 6.62 -0.87
N ALA A 318 -9.63 5.65 0.04
CA ALA A 318 -9.58 5.91 1.48
C ALA A 318 -8.36 6.76 1.86
N LEU A 319 -7.18 6.51 1.27
CA LEU A 319 -5.99 7.33 1.46
C LEU A 319 -6.17 8.74 0.90
N MET A 320 -6.71 8.89 -0.31
CA MET A 320 -6.98 10.21 -0.92
C MET A 320 -7.89 11.07 -0.05
N MET A 321 -9.00 10.50 0.45
CA MET A 321 -9.90 11.22 1.35
C MET A 321 -9.24 11.55 2.69
N GLY A 322 -8.45 10.62 3.24
CA GLY A 322 -7.67 10.87 4.45
C GLY A 322 -6.67 12.00 4.27
N THR A 323 -5.95 12.03 3.15
CA THR A 323 -5.00 13.09 2.82
C THR A 323 -5.69 14.43 2.65
N ALA A 324 -6.86 14.48 2.00
CA ALA A 324 -7.61 15.71 1.85
C ALA A 324 -8.04 16.30 3.21
N LYS A 325 -8.55 15.46 4.11
CA LYS A 325 -8.88 15.85 5.49
C LYS A 325 -7.65 16.31 6.26
N TYR A 326 -6.54 15.58 6.14
CA TYR A 326 -5.25 15.94 6.76
C TYR A 326 -4.74 17.29 6.26
N SER A 327 -4.85 17.54 4.96
CA SER A 327 -4.49 18.82 4.36
C SER A 327 -5.25 19.99 4.98
N ARG A 328 -6.58 19.85 5.10
CA ARG A 328 -7.46 20.84 5.72
C ARG A 328 -7.34 20.95 7.25
N GLY A 329 -6.56 20.08 7.89
CA GLY A 329 -6.46 20.01 9.36
C GLY A 329 -7.70 19.43 10.03
N GLU A 330 -8.52 18.70 9.28
CA GLU A 330 -9.75 18.05 9.75
C GLU A 330 -9.50 16.65 10.35
N ALA A 331 -8.33 16.06 10.10
CA ALA A 331 -7.92 14.76 10.62
C ALA A 331 -6.39 14.67 10.73
N GLU A 332 -5.89 13.69 11.47
CA GLU A 332 -4.48 13.29 11.43
C GLU A 332 -4.14 12.60 10.10
N SER A 333 -2.84 12.42 9.83
CA SER A 333 -2.38 11.72 8.63
C SER A 333 -2.96 10.30 8.58
N PRO A 334 -3.51 9.85 7.43
CA PRO A 334 -4.02 8.49 7.30
C PRO A 334 -2.92 7.43 7.25
N TYR A 335 -1.66 7.85 7.06
CA TYR A 335 -0.44 7.04 7.13
C TYR A 335 0.74 7.92 7.58
N SER A 336 1.33 7.62 8.73
CA SER A 336 2.38 8.46 9.33
C SER A 336 3.68 8.43 8.51
N MET A 337 4.49 9.49 8.60
CA MET A 337 5.81 9.48 7.95
C MET A 337 6.78 8.56 8.68
N GLU A 338 6.62 8.39 9.99
CA GLU A 338 7.33 7.41 10.81
C GLU A 338 7.12 6.00 10.30
N ASP A 339 5.86 5.62 10.03
CA ASP A 339 5.53 4.36 9.38
C ASP A 339 6.22 4.22 8.02
N ALA A 340 6.11 5.25 7.19
CA ALA A 340 6.66 5.22 5.83
C ALA A 340 8.18 5.11 5.81
N PHE A 341 8.87 5.76 6.76
CA PHE A 341 10.32 5.64 6.93
C PHE A 341 10.71 4.25 7.41
N ALA A 342 10.02 3.69 8.40
CA ALA A 342 10.29 2.35 8.89
C ALA A 342 10.13 1.29 7.77
N ASP A 343 9.09 1.43 6.94
CA ASP A 343 8.85 0.48 5.85
C ASP A 343 9.88 0.57 4.72
N ALA A 344 10.25 1.80 4.33
CA ALA A 344 11.30 2.02 3.35
C ALA A 344 12.67 1.52 3.88
N TYR A 345 12.96 1.80 5.15
CA TYR A 345 14.19 1.35 5.81
C TYR A 345 14.28 -0.18 5.84
N ALA A 346 13.21 -0.87 6.22
CA ALA A 346 13.16 -2.32 6.23
C ALA A 346 13.34 -2.95 4.85
N ALA A 347 12.79 -2.35 3.81
CA ALA A 347 13.03 -2.80 2.44
C ALA A 347 14.51 -2.68 2.04
N ILE A 348 15.17 -1.58 2.42
CA ILE A 348 16.60 -1.36 2.17
C ILE A 348 17.46 -2.40 2.92
N LEU A 349 17.17 -2.66 4.19
CA LEU A 349 17.91 -3.66 4.97
C LEU A 349 17.68 -5.09 4.48
N LEU A 350 16.46 -5.39 4.01
CA LEU A 350 16.15 -6.69 3.40
C LEU A 350 16.98 -6.90 2.12
N ASP A 351 17.07 -5.89 1.25
CA ASP A 351 17.91 -5.95 0.05
C ASP A 351 19.38 -6.17 0.43
N GLU A 352 19.88 -5.46 1.44
CA GLU A 352 21.25 -5.65 1.94
C GLU A 352 21.49 -7.06 2.48
N ALA A 353 20.57 -7.59 3.31
CA ALA A 353 20.67 -8.92 3.88
C ALA A 353 20.72 -10.00 2.79
N VAL A 354 19.84 -9.90 1.80
CA VAL A 354 19.79 -10.82 0.67
C VAL A 354 21.02 -10.72 -0.22
N ARG A 355 21.53 -9.51 -0.48
CA ARG A 355 22.71 -9.29 -1.33
C ARG A 355 23.99 -9.80 -0.67
N THR A 356 24.08 -9.71 0.65
CA THR A 356 25.29 -10.07 1.41
C THR A 356 25.24 -11.46 2.02
N ASP A 357 24.09 -12.14 1.99
CA ASP A 357 23.81 -13.41 2.69
C ASP A 357 24.13 -13.33 4.20
N ASN A 358 24.03 -12.12 4.77
CA ASN A 358 24.29 -11.83 6.17
C ASN A 358 23.00 -11.41 6.89
N LYS A 359 22.98 -11.64 8.20
CA LYS A 359 21.98 -11.09 9.10
C LYS A 359 22.30 -9.61 9.35
N ILE A 360 21.35 -8.72 9.06
CA ILE A 360 21.47 -7.27 9.20
C ILE A 360 20.65 -6.80 10.40
N SER A 361 21.19 -5.89 11.19
CA SER A 361 20.47 -5.25 12.31
C SER A 361 19.88 -3.91 11.88
N SER A 362 18.67 -3.60 12.32
CA SER A 362 18.08 -2.28 12.17
C SER A 362 18.59 -1.28 13.19
N CYS A 363 19.30 -1.75 14.22
CA CYS A 363 19.96 -0.85 15.16
C CYS A 363 21.00 -0.05 14.40
N ILE A 364 20.93 1.27 14.51
CA ILE A 364 22.08 2.11 14.21
C ILE A 364 23.08 1.80 15.33
N GLU A 365 24.02 0.88 15.09
CA GLU A 365 25.24 0.92 15.86
C GLU A 365 25.80 2.33 15.67
N ASN A 366 25.80 3.12 16.75
CA ASN A 366 26.56 4.35 16.84
C ASN A 366 28.03 3.95 16.65
N ASN A 367 28.45 3.78 15.39
CA ASN A 367 29.83 3.76 15.02
C ASN A 367 30.39 5.11 15.45
N ARG A 368 31.12 5.05 16.56
CA ARG A 368 31.91 6.14 17.15
C ARG A 368 32.76 6.85 16.11
#